data_AF-A0AAD6KXL3-F1
#
_entry.id   AF-A0AAD6KXL3-F1
#
_cell.length_a   1.000
_cell.length_b   1.000
_cell.length_c   1.000
_cell.angle_alpha   90.00
_cell.angle_beta   90.00
_cell.angle_gamma   90.00
#
_symmetry.space_group_name_H-M   'P 1'
#
loop_
_entity.id
_entity.type
_entity.pdbx_description
1 polymer ?
#
loop_
_entity_poly.entity_id
_entity_poly.type
_entity_poly.pdbx_seq_one_letter_code
_entity_poly.pdbx_strand_id
1 'polypeptide(L)'
;MATPKESVQCFGRKKTAVAVTHCKRGRGLIKINGCPIELVEPEILRFKAYEPILLLGRQRFAGVDMRIRVKGGGHTSQIYAIRQSIAKALVAFYQKYVDEQSKKEIKDILVRYDRTLLVADPRSFAVDFDMSYESQSFMELQFLVFNLVLLVINCLHALVLICFLDCA
;
A
#
# COMPACT_ATOMS: atom_id res chain seq x y z
N MET A 1 40.14 2.88 16.12
CA MET A 1 39.56 1.98 15.09
C MET A 1 38.08 1.82 15.40
N ALA A 2 37.18 2.20 14.49
CA ALA A 2 35.75 2.03 14.73
C ALA A 2 35.39 0.54 14.64
N THR A 3 34.84 -0.03 15.71
CA THR A 3 34.34 -1.40 15.69
C THR A 3 33.26 -1.54 14.60
N PRO A 4 33.27 -2.62 13.80
CA PRO A 4 32.27 -2.84 12.76
C PRO A 4 30.89 -2.96 13.44
N LYS A 5 30.02 -1.97 13.17
CA LYS A 5 28.68 -1.93 13.75
C LYS A 5 27.81 -2.98 13.07
N GLU A 6 27.32 -3.94 13.84
CA GLU A 6 26.33 -4.94 13.41
C GLU A 6 25.15 -4.23 12.77
N SER A 7 25.05 -4.37 11.45
CA SER A 7 24.04 -3.66 10.68
C SER A 7 23.63 -4.44 9.44
N VAL A 8 22.35 -4.35 9.13
CA VAL A 8 21.73 -4.96 7.96
C VAL A 8 20.98 -3.89 7.19
N GLN A 9 21.12 -3.92 5.88
CA GLN A 9 20.34 -3.08 4.98
C GLN A 9 19.40 -3.97 4.17
N CYS A 10 18.11 -3.61 4.17
CA CYS A 10 17.10 -4.29 3.38
C CYS A 10 16.23 -3.29 2.64
N PHE A 11 15.58 -3.76 1.58
CA PHE A 11 14.67 -2.94 0.79
C PHE A 11 13.30 -3.59 0.64
N GLY A 12 12.26 -2.77 0.75
CA GLY A 12 10.90 -3.05 0.34
C GLY A 12 10.56 -2.25 -0.90
N ARG A 13 9.80 -2.85 -1.83
CA ARG A 13 9.37 -2.19 -3.05
C ARG A 13 7.90 -2.50 -3.31
N LYS A 14 7.14 -1.46 -3.63
CA LYS A 14 5.75 -1.58 -4.10
C LYS A 14 5.49 -0.52 -5.15
N LYS A 15 5.10 -0.95 -6.36
CA LYS A 15 5.03 -0.07 -7.54
C LYS A 15 6.36 0.70 -7.70
N THR A 16 6.31 2.02 -7.79
CA THR A 16 7.49 2.90 -7.88
C THR A 16 8.07 3.31 -6.51
N ALA A 17 7.42 2.96 -5.40
CA ALA A 17 7.88 3.30 -4.06
C ALA A 17 8.97 2.34 -3.57
N VAL A 18 10.06 2.90 -3.04
CA VAL A 18 11.17 2.15 -2.48
C VAL A 18 11.38 2.56 -1.04
N ALA A 19 11.36 1.60 -0.12
CA ALA A 19 11.69 1.78 1.28
C ALA A 19 12.99 1.04 1.59
N VAL A 20 14.00 1.79 2.05
CA VAL A 20 15.30 1.26 2.44
C VAL A 20 15.41 1.33 3.96
N THR A 21 15.61 0.18 4.58
CA THR A 21 15.66 0.04 6.04
C THR A 21 17.06 -0.36 6.46
N HIS A 22 17.63 0.46 7.33
CA HIS A 22 18.88 0.16 8.03
C HIS A 22 18.53 -0.34 9.42
N CYS A 23 18.90 -1.58 9.70
CA CYS A 23 18.76 -2.20 11.01
C CYS A 23 20.09 -2.24 11.71
N LYS A 24 20.08 -1.86 12.99
CA LYS A 24 21.22 -1.90 13.88
C LYS A 24 20.78 -2.52 15.20
N ARG A 25 21.70 -3.17 15.91
CA ARG A 25 21.41 -3.61 17.28
C ARG A 25 21.15 -2.38 18.17
N GLY A 26 20.08 -2.42 18.97
CA GLY A 26 19.57 -1.24 19.65
C GLY A 26 18.45 -1.52 20.65
N ARG A 27 17.62 -0.50 20.92
CA ARG A 27 16.55 -0.50 21.96
C ARG A 27 15.13 -0.65 21.41
N GLY A 28 14.95 -0.84 20.11
CA GLY A 28 13.63 -0.96 19.48
C GLY A 28 13.08 0.33 18.87
N LEU A 29 13.94 1.30 18.57
CA LEU A 29 13.54 2.58 17.99
C LEU A 29 13.29 2.45 16.48
N ILE A 30 12.04 2.65 16.06
CA ILE A 30 11.65 2.63 14.65
C ILE A 30 11.34 4.04 14.16
N LYS A 31 12.14 4.52 13.19
CA LYS A 31 11.99 5.86 12.59
C LYS A 31 11.82 5.76 11.08
N ILE A 32 10.82 6.44 10.54
CA ILE A 32 10.54 6.57 9.10
C ILE A 32 10.80 8.01 8.70
N ASN A 33 11.75 8.21 7.78
CA ASN A 33 12.20 9.51 7.28
C ASN A 33 12.68 10.52 8.35
N GLY A 34 12.83 10.10 9.60
CA GLY A 34 13.21 10.96 10.74
C GLY A 34 12.10 11.07 11.78
N CYS A 35 10.86 10.78 11.40
CA CYS A 35 9.70 10.74 12.27
C CYS A 35 9.52 9.35 12.90
N PRO A 36 8.94 9.23 14.10
CA PRO A 36 8.53 7.95 14.67
C PRO A 36 7.39 7.32 13.85
N ILE A 37 7.26 5.99 13.90
CA ILE A 37 6.23 5.24 13.16
C ILE A 37 4.78 5.60 13.53
N GLU A 38 4.57 6.20 14.70
CA GLU A 38 3.26 6.68 15.18
C GLU A 38 2.72 7.87 14.39
N LEU A 39 3.63 8.66 13.82
CA LEU A 39 3.33 9.89 13.10
C LEU A 39 3.41 9.68 11.57
N VAL A 40 3.16 8.46 11.10
CA VAL A 40 3.11 8.18 9.65
C VAL A 40 1.79 8.69 9.09
N GLU A 41 1.89 9.55 8.09
CA GLU A 41 0.76 10.02 7.30
C GLU A 41 0.54 9.11 6.07
N PRO A 42 -0.71 8.85 5.66
CA PRO A 42 -1.99 9.20 6.30
C PRO A 42 -2.39 8.23 7.44
N GLU A 43 -3.16 8.74 8.41
CA GLU A 43 -3.53 8.01 9.62
C GLU A 43 -4.30 6.69 9.36
N ILE A 44 -5.16 6.68 8.35
CA ILE A 44 -5.99 5.51 7.99
C ILE A 44 -5.11 4.30 7.65
N LEU A 45 -3.97 4.54 6.99
CA LEU A 45 -3.06 3.50 6.53
C LEU A 45 -1.96 3.18 7.55
N ARG A 46 -1.88 3.92 8.66
CA ARG A 46 -0.89 3.71 9.71
C ARG A 46 -0.92 2.28 10.26
N PHE A 47 -2.11 1.71 10.42
CA PHE A 47 -2.29 0.32 10.88
C PHE A 47 -1.56 -0.70 9.99
N LYS A 48 -1.47 -0.45 8.67
CA LYS A 48 -0.74 -1.33 7.74
C LYS A 48 0.78 -1.29 7.96
N ALA A 49 1.34 -0.19 8.43
CA ALA A 49 2.75 -0.13 8.80
C ALA A 49 3.05 -0.93 10.09
N TYR A 50 2.07 -1.02 10.99
CA TYR A 50 2.18 -1.72 12.28
C TYR A 50 1.95 -3.24 12.21
N GLU A 51 1.28 -3.75 11.17
CA GLU A 51 1.03 -5.19 10.99
C GLU A 51 2.23 -6.08 11.34
N PRO A 52 3.45 -5.90 10.78
CA PRO A 52 4.59 -6.77 11.10
C PRO A 52 5.04 -6.69 12.57
N ILE A 53 4.81 -5.56 13.24
CA ILE A 53 5.17 -5.37 14.65
C ILE A 53 4.19 -6.09 15.56
N LEU A 54 2.90 -5.99 15.24
CA LEU A 54 1.84 -6.66 15.97
C LEU A 54 1.92 -8.18 15.79
N LEU A 55 2.22 -8.65 14.57
CA LEU A 55 2.28 -10.07 14.25
C LEU A 55 3.40 -10.82 14.97
N LEU A 56 4.60 -10.21 15.05
CA LEU A 56 5.78 -10.84 15.64
C LEU A 56 5.95 -10.53 17.13
N GLY A 57 5.17 -9.59 17.66
CA GLY A 57 5.23 -9.12 19.03
C GLY A 57 6.40 -8.16 19.29
N ARG A 58 6.17 -7.19 20.19
CA ARG A 58 7.16 -6.13 20.52
C ARG A 58 8.49 -6.68 21.05
N GLN A 59 8.47 -7.87 21.66
CA GLN A 59 9.64 -8.50 22.26
C GLN A 59 10.77 -8.72 21.22
N ARG A 60 10.42 -9.12 20.00
CA ARG A 60 11.40 -9.39 18.93
C ARG A 60 12.02 -8.11 18.34
N PHE A 61 11.37 -6.95 18.55
CA PHE A 61 11.86 -5.65 18.09
C PHE A 61 12.70 -4.92 19.15
N ALA A 62 12.57 -5.25 20.44
CA ALA A 62 13.25 -4.55 21.52
C ALA A 62 14.79 -4.53 21.40
N GLY A 63 15.39 -5.51 20.70
CA GLY A 63 16.83 -5.59 20.47
C GLY A 63 17.34 -4.91 19.19
N VAL A 64 16.47 -4.31 18.37
CA VAL A 64 16.82 -3.80 17.02
C VAL A 64 16.27 -2.40 16.80
N ASP A 65 17.15 -1.47 16.44
CA ASP A 65 16.76 -0.14 15.97
C ASP A 65 16.66 -0.12 14.44
N MET A 66 15.59 0.48 13.93
CA MET A 66 15.29 0.54 12.50
C MET A 66 15.18 1.98 12.02
N ARG A 67 16.01 2.36 11.05
CA ARG A 67 15.90 3.64 10.33
C ARG A 67 15.49 3.39 8.90
N ILE A 68 14.30 3.86 8.56
CA ILE A 68 13.65 3.64 7.27
C ILE A 68 13.71 4.95 6.47
N ARG A 69 14.19 4.86 5.23
CA ARG A 69 14.18 5.94 4.25
C ARG A 69 13.28 5.53 3.09
N VAL A 70 12.30 6.36 2.77
CA VAL A 70 11.31 6.05 1.73
C VAL A 70 11.37 7.12 0.65
N LYS A 71 11.37 6.68 -0.62
CA LYS A 71 11.38 7.56 -1.80
C LYS A 71 10.45 7.00 -2.89
N GLY A 72 9.84 7.92 -3.64
CA GLY A 72 9.00 7.60 -4.81
C GLY A 72 7.58 7.12 -4.46
N GLY A 73 6.75 6.98 -5.51
CA GLY A 73 5.35 6.55 -5.42
C GLY A 73 4.44 7.48 -4.62
N GLY A 74 3.18 7.05 -4.41
CA GLY A 74 2.21 7.72 -3.54
C GLY A 74 2.14 7.11 -2.13
N HIS A 75 1.43 7.78 -1.21
CA HIS A 75 1.35 7.41 0.21
C HIS A 75 1.02 5.93 0.45
N THR A 76 0.02 5.40 -0.27
CA THR A 76 -0.39 4.00 -0.15
C THR A 76 0.75 3.05 -0.50
N SER A 77 1.39 3.26 -1.66
CA SER A 77 2.51 2.43 -2.12
C SER A 77 3.71 2.51 -1.16
N GLN A 78 3.98 3.69 -0.61
CA GLN A 78 5.05 3.90 0.37
C GLN A 78 4.81 3.09 1.64
N ILE A 79 3.59 3.07 2.17
CA ILE A 79 3.25 2.30 3.37
C ILE A 79 3.41 0.80 3.14
N TYR A 80 2.96 0.28 1.99
CA TYR A 80 3.20 -1.12 1.64
C TYR A 80 4.68 -1.46 1.48
N ALA A 81 5.49 -0.54 0.96
CA ALA A 81 6.94 -0.71 0.87
C ALA A 81 7.60 -0.69 2.27
N ILE A 82 7.18 0.22 3.16
CA ILE A 82 7.63 0.27 4.56
C ILE A 82 7.32 -1.05 5.26
N ARG A 83 6.07 -1.49 5.17
CA ARG A 83 5.57 -2.75 5.74
C ARG A 83 6.46 -3.93 5.33
N GLN A 84 6.77 -4.03 4.04
CA GLN A 84 7.65 -5.07 3.51
C GLN A 84 9.10 -4.94 4.01
N SER A 85 9.61 -3.71 4.06
CA SER A 85 10.98 -3.46 4.46
C SER A 85 11.25 -3.86 5.91
N ILE A 86 10.29 -3.64 6.82
CA ILE A 86 10.38 -4.01 8.25
C ILE A 86 10.46 -5.52 8.40
N ALA A 87 9.56 -6.26 7.75
CA ALA A 87 9.54 -7.73 7.81
C ALA A 87 10.85 -8.34 7.30
N LYS A 88 11.33 -7.90 6.12
CA LYS A 88 12.59 -8.38 5.54
C LYS A 88 13.80 -8.07 6.41
N ALA A 89 13.83 -6.86 6.95
CA ALA A 89 14.91 -6.40 7.81
C ALA A 89 15.10 -7.28 9.05
N LEU A 90 14.00 -7.66 9.70
CA LEU A 90 14.04 -8.56 10.85
C LEU A 90 14.59 -9.93 10.47
N VAL A 91 14.04 -10.56 9.42
CA VAL A 91 14.50 -11.87 8.95
C VAL A 91 15.99 -11.85 8.61
N ALA A 92 16.45 -10.80 7.93
CA ALA A 92 17.85 -10.65 7.56
C ALA A 92 18.78 -10.36 8.75
N PHE A 93 18.29 -9.69 9.79
CA PHE A 93 19.04 -9.49 11.04
C PHE A 93 19.22 -10.80 11.79
N TYR A 94 18.14 -11.57 11.97
CA TYR A 94 18.19 -12.88 12.61
C TYR A 94 19.05 -13.89 11.84
N GLN A 95 19.03 -13.83 10.51
CA GLN A 95 19.88 -14.66 9.66
C GLN A 95 21.38 -14.43 9.90
N LYS A 96 21.80 -13.21 10.27
CA LYS A 96 23.22 -12.88 10.44
C LYS A 96 23.73 -12.99 11.87
N TYR A 97 22.90 -12.67 12.88
CA TYR A 97 23.39 -12.37 14.23
C TYR A 97 22.74 -13.17 15.37
N VAL A 98 21.71 -13.99 15.09
CA VAL A 98 20.97 -14.72 16.13
C VAL A 98 21.04 -16.21 15.80
N ASP A 99 19.97 -16.81 15.27
CA ASP A 99 19.93 -18.23 14.93
C ASP A 99 19.01 -18.52 13.74
N GLU A 100 19.31 -19.60 13.01
CA GLU A 100 18.52 -20.04 11.85
C GLU A 100 17.13 -20.58 12.25
N GLN A 101 17.00 -21.18 13.45
CA GLN A 101 15.72 -21.68 13.97
C GLN A 101 14.74 -20.54 14.23
N SER A 102 15.16 -19.54 15.00
CA SER A 102 14.40 -18.31 15.29
C SER A 102 13.95 -17.60 14.00
N LYS A 103 14.83 -17.55 12.99
CA LYS A 103 14.53 -17.00 11.66
C LYS A 103 13.41 -17.80 10.96
N LYS A 104 13.46 -19.14 10.99
CA LYS A 104 12.46 -20.00 10.35
C LYS A 104 11.07 -19.77 10.96
N GLU A 105 10.98 -19.67 12.29
CA GLU A 105 9.73 -19.36 12.98
C GLU A 105 9.15 -18.01 12.55
N ILE A 106 9.97 -16.95 12.53
CA ILE A 106 9.55 -15.60 12.08
C ILE A 106 9.02 -15.68 10.64
N LYS A 107 9.77 -16.36 9.76
CA LYS A 107 9.41 -16.50 8.36
C LYS A 107 8.08 -17.24 8.20
N ASP A 108 7.87 -18.32 8.94
CA ASP A 108 6.66 -19.12 8.87
C ASP A 108 5.44 -18.33 9.35
N ILE A 109 5.56 -17.57 10.45
CA ILE A 109 4.49 -16.69 10.94
C ILE A 109 4.13 -15.63 9.90
N LEU A 110 5.13 -14.97 9.31
CA LEU A 110 4.92 -13.95 8.28
C LEU A 110 4.26 -14.53 7.01
N VAL A 111 4.73 -15.69 6.54
CA VAL A 111 4.20 -16.35 5.34
C VAL A 111 2.79 -16.86 5.54
N ARG A 112 2.46 -17.35 6.74
CA ARG A 112 1.10 -17.79 7.09
C ARG A 112 0.10 -16.63 7.07
N TYR A 113 0.52 -15.45 7.49
CA TYR A 113 -0.33 -14.26 7.44
C TYR A 113 -0.44 -13.69 6.03
N ASP A 114 0.70 -13.28 5.43
CA ASP A 114 0.72 -12.64 4.11
C ASP A 114 2.09 -12.82 3.44
N ARG A 115 2.11 -13.50 2.28
CA ARG A 115 3.33 -13.69 1.49
C ARG A 115 3.94 -12.38 0.99
N THR A 116 3.13 -11.34 0.81
CA THR A 116 3.58 -10.04 0.29
C THR A 116 4.44 -9.24 1.27
N LEU A 117 4.51 -9.66 2.55
CA LEU A 117 5.43 -9.11 3.54
C LEU A 117 6.89 -9.44 3.23
N LEU A 118 7.16 -10.59 2.62
CA LEU A 118 8.50 -11.04 2.27
C LEU A 118 8.79 -10.92 0.77
N VAL A 119 7.81 -11.22 -0.07
CA VAL A 119 7.97 -11.20 -1.53
C VAL A 119 7.34 -9.93 -2.10
N ALA A 120 8.03 -9.25 -3.00
CA ALA A 120 7.49 -8.06 -3.64
C ALA A 120 6.46 -8.46 -4.68
N ASP A 121 5.38 -7.70 -4.78
CA ASP A 121 4.37 -7.87 -5.82
C ASP A 121 4.98 -7.50 -7.17
N PRO A 122 5.02 -8.42 -8.16
CA PRO A 122 5.64 -8.16 -9.46
C PRO A 122 4.83 -7.18 -10.32
N ARG A 123 3.59 -6.86 -9.95
CA ARG A 123 2.73 -5.93 -10.71
C ARG A 123 3.30 -4.51 -10.65
N SER A 124 4.03 -4.14 -11.69
CA SER A 124 4.26 -2.75 -12.09
C SER A 124 3.15 -2.31 -13.04
N PHE A 125 2.82 -1.03 -13.05
CA PHE A 125 2.09 -0.50 -14.19
C PHE A 125 2.99 -0.70 -15.42
N ALA A 126 2.46 -1.38 -16.45
CA ALA A 126 2.93 -1.12 -17.80
C ALA A 126 2.71 0.37 -18.04
N VAL A 127 3.70 1.04 -18.62
CA VAL A 127 3.52 2.41 -19.10
C VAL A 127 2.68 2.30 -20.37
N ASP A 128 1.39 2.01 -20.21
CA ASP A 128 0.44 2.17 -21.30
C ASP A 128 0.21 3.68 -21.38
N PHE A 129 0.79 4.25 -22.43
CA PHE A 129 0.66 5.65 -22.80
C PHE A 129 -0.78 5.88 -23.27
N ASP A 130 -1.74 5.94 -22.35
CA ASP A 130 -3.07 6.46 -22.68
C ASP A 130 -3.81 6.99 -21.45
N MET A 131 -3.64 8.29 -21.22
CA MET A 131 -4.46 9.15 -20.35
C MET A 131 -5.90 9.34 -20.88
N SER A 132 -6.36 8.50 -21.81
CA SER A 132 -7.62 8.66 -22.55
C SER A 132 -8.78 7.80 -22.01
N TYR A 133 -8.52 6.78 -21.19
CA TYR A 133 -9.54 5.77 -20.84
C TYR A 133 -10.37 6.04 -19.58
N GLU A 134 -9.97 6.99 -18.72
CA GLU A 134 -10.79 7.37 -17.54
C GLU A 134 -11.74 8.55 -17.85
N SER A 135 -11.57 9.20 -19.02
CA SER A 135 -12.47 10.23 -19.54
C SER A 135 -13.62 9.66 -20.38
N GLN A 136 -13.43 8.50 -21.02
CA GLN A 136 -14.43 7.91 -21.92
C GLN A 136 -15.62 7.29 -21.18
N SER A 137 -15.40 6.68 -20.02
CA SER A 137 -16.48 6.08 -19.21
C SER A 137 -17.38 7.11 -18.54
N PHE A 138 -16.89 8.34 -18.30
CA PHE A 138 -17.69 9.42 -17.72
C PHE A 138 -18.56 10.16 -18.74
N MET A 139 -18.08 10.32 -19.99
CA MET A 139 -18.89 10.96 -21.06
C MET A 139 -20.03 10.09 -21.59
N GLU A 140 -19.85 8.77 -21.70
CA GLU A 140 -20.92 7.89 -22.21
C GLU A 140 -22.12 7.82 -21.26
N LEU A 141 -21.88 7.80 -19.95
CA LEU A 141 -22.95 7.83 -18.94
C LEU A 141 -23.77 9.12 -19.01
N GLN A 142 -23.14 10.24 -19.34
CA GLN A 142 -23.84 11.52 -19.48
C GLN A 142 -24.70 11.57 -20.74
N PHE A 143 -24.25 10.97 -21.85
CA PHE A 143 -25.00 10.90 -23.10
C PHE A 143 -26.23 9.98 -23.03
N LEU A 144 -26.15 8.89 -22.25
CA LEU A 144 -27.25 7.95 -22.08
C LEU A 144 -28.35 8.53 -21.18
N VAL A 145 -27.98 9.25 -20.12
CA VAL A 145 -28.94 9.98 -19.28
C VAL A 145 -29.63 11.10 -20.06
N PHE A 146 -28.90 11.83 -20.91
CA PHE A 146 -29.49 12.91 -21.72
C PHE A 146 -30.50 12.39 -22.75
N ASN A 147 -30.20 11.28 -23.44
CA ASN A 147 -31.14 10.65 -24.37
C ASN A 147 -32.37 10.06 -23.66
N LEU A 148 -32.20 9.48 -22.47
CA LEU A 148 -33.34 8.95 -21.70
C LEU A 148 -34.29 10.08 -21.26
N VAL A 149 -33.76 11.21 -20.82
CA VAL A 149 -34.57 12.39 -20.46
C VAL A 149 -35.30 12.95 -21.68
N LEU A 150 -34.63 13.07 -22.83
CA LEU A 150 -35.27 13.54 -24.06
C LEU A 150 -36.38 12.59 -24.56
N LEU A 151 -36.18 11.28 -24.42
CA LEU A 151 -37.20 10.28 -24.76
C LEU A 151 -38.44 10.43 -23.88
N VAL A 152 -38.28 10.60 -22.56
CA VAL A 152 -39.40 10.77 -21.62
C VAL A 152 -40.16 12.06 -21.91
N ILE A 153 -39.46 13.17 -22.22
CA ILE A 153 -40.10 14.45 -22.56
C ILE A 153 -40.91 14.33 -23.86
N ASN A 154 -40.34 13.72 -24.90
CA ASN A 154 -41.04 13.52 -26.17
C ASN A 154 -42.23 12.56 -26.02
N CYS A 155 -42.13 11.55 -25.16
CA CYS A 155 -43.24 10.61 -24.89
C CYS A 155 -44.38 11.29 -24.12
N LEU A 156 -44.07 12.18 -23.17
CA LEU A 156 -45.09 12.95 -22.44
C LEU A 156 -45.83 13.92 -23.37
N HIS A 157 -45.12 14.57 -24.28
CA HIS A 157 -45.72 15.51 -25.24
C HIS A 157 -46.66 14.79 -26.23
N ALA A 158 -46.32 13.57 -26.64
CA ALA A 158 -47.19 12.74 -27.48
C ALA A 158 -48.48 12.33 -26.76
N LEU A 159 -48.40 11.97 -25.47
CA LEU A 159 -49.59 11.62 -24.66
C LEU A 159 -50.53 12.82 -24.44
N VAL A 160 -49.98 14.03 -24.23
CA VAL A 160 -50.80 15.25 -24.09
C VAL A 160 -51.53 15.58 -25.40
N LEU A 161 -50.91 15.37 -26.57
CA LEU A 161 -51.57 15.55 -27.86
C LEU A 161 -52.67 14.51 -28.14
N ILE A 162 -52.46 13.25 -27.73
CA ILE A 162 -53.46 12.18 -27.88
C ILE A 162 -54.69 12.48 -27.00
N CYS A 163 -54.49 12.90 -25.74
CA CYS A 163 -55.60 13.29 -24.86
C CYS A 163 -56.38 14.52 -25.36
N PHE A 164 -55.79 15.37 -26.20
CA PHE A 164 -56.49 16.53 -26.80
C PHE A 164 -57.31 16.17 -28.05
N LEU A 165 -57.07 15.01 -28.68
CA LEU A 165 -57.81 14.58 -29.87
C LEU A 165 -59.05 13.72 -29.55
N ASP A 166 -59.13 13.10 -28.38
CA ASP A 166 -60.27 12.26 -27.96
C ASP A 166 -61.37 13.01 -27.19
N CYS A 167 -61.29 14.35 -27.06
CA CYS A 167 -62.28 15.21 -26.40
C CYS A 167 -62.98 16.22 -27.33
N ALA A 168 -62.93 16.00 -28.64
CA ALA A 168 -63.68 16.75 -29.66
C ALA A 168 -64.77 15.90 -30.33
#